data_AF-A0A7V4B271-F1
#
_entry.id   AF-A0A7V4B271-F1
#
_cell.length_a   1.000
_cell.length_b   1.000
_cell.length_c   1.000
_cell.angle_alpha   90.00
_cell.angle_beta   90.00
_cell.angle_gamma   90.00
#
_symmetry.space_group_name_H-M   'P 1'
#
loop_
_entity.id
_entity.type
_entity.pdbx_description
1 polymer ?
#
loop_
_entity_poly.entity_id
_entity_poly.type
_entity_poly.pdbx_seq_one_letter_code
_entity_poly.pdbx_strand_id
1 'polypeptide(L)' 'MLKIDDGKVASILFEMHWESDEAEHTELLYGHRVNIWRDAFPRYMGEALYGKGAGDMLNFDYAPG' A
#
# COMPACT_ATOMS: atom_id res chain seq x y z
N MET A 1 7.62 -19.59 0.72
CA MET A 1 7.60 -18.21 0.20
C MET A 1 7.46 -17.25 1.38
N LEU A 2 8.23 -16.16 1.43
CA LEU A 2 8.18 -15.23 2.56
C LEU A 2 6.87 -14.44 2.50
N LYS A 3 6.12 -14.43 3.61
CA LYS A 3 4.89 -13.66 3.76
C LYS A 3 5.08 -12.54 4.77
N ILE A 4 4.32 -11.47 4.61
CA ILE A 4 4.24 -10.33 5.53
C ILE A 4 3.61 -10.76 6.85
N ASP A 5 4.26 -10.38 7.96
CA ASP A 5 3.82 -10.49 9.36
C ASP A 5 4.44 -9.35 10.20
N ASP A 6 4.05 -9.25 11.48
CA ASP A 6 4.44 -8.16 12.40
C ASP A 6 5.96 -8.02 12.60
N GLY A 7 6.73 -9.08 12.36
CA GLY A 7 8.18 -9.11 12.57
C GLY A 7 9.01 -8.71 11.36
N LYS A 8 8.37 -8.36 10.24
CA LYS A 8 9.04 -8.19 8.95
C LYS A 8 8.85 -6.80 8.36
N VAL A 9 9.77 -6.48 7.45
CA VAL A 9 9.64 -5.34 6.55
C VAL A 9 9.59 -5.84 5.11
N ALA A 10 8.91 -5.10 4.26
CA ALA A 10 8.77 -5.41 2.85
C ALA A 10 9.11 -4.20 1.96
N SER A 11 9.58 -4.49 0.75
CA SER A 11 9.57 -3.52 -0.34
C SER A 11 8.18 -3.48 -0.95
N ILE A 12 7.58 -2.30 -1.04
CA ILE A 12 6.25 -2.10 -1.62
C ILE A 12 6.30 -0.94 -2.61
N LEU A 13 5.75 -1.16 -3.80
CA LEU A 13 5.42 -0.08 -4.73
C LEU A 13 3.99 0.36 -4.44
N PHE A 14 3.82 1.61 -4.03
CA PHE A 14 2.52 2.25 -3.91
C PHE A 14 2.25 3.05 -5.16
N GLU A 15 1.04 2.89 -5.68
CA GLU A 15 0.51 3.63 -6.80
C GLU A 15 -0.83 4.22 -6.38
N MET A 16 -0.99 5.52 -6.55
CA MET A 16 -2.22 6.23 -6.22
C MET A 16 -2.69 7.00 -7.44
N HIS A 17 -3.94 6.77 -7.82
CA HIS A 17 -4.64 7.53 -8.85
C HIS A 17 -5.72 8.35 -8.19
N TRP A 18 -5.79 9.63 -8.53
CA TRP A 18 -6.82 10.53 -8.04
C TRP A 18 -7.10 11.64 -9.04
N GLU A 19 -8.28 12.24 -8.95
CA GLU A 19 -8.74 13.30 -9.84
C GLU A 19 -9.06 14.56 -9.02
N SER A 20 -8.63 15.71 -9.53
CA SER A 20 -9.01 17.05 -9.06
C SER A 20 -9.99 17.68 -10.05
N ASP A 21 -10.52 18.87 -9.75
CA ASP A 21 -11.36 19.61 -10.68
C ASP A 21 -10.61 19.99 -11.98
N GLU A 22 -9.28 20.01 -11.95
CA GLU A 22 -8.43 20.48 -13.04
C GLU A 22 -7.69 19.36 -13.80
N ALA A 23 -7.42 18.21 -13.16
CA ALA A 23 -6.58 17.17 -13.75
C ALA A 23 -6.69 15.78 -13.08
N GLU A 24 -6.26 14.76 -13.82
CA GLU A 24 -5.97 13.41 -13.32
C GLU A 24 -4.50 13.31 -12.88
N HIS A 25 -4.26 12.61 -11.77
CA HIS A 25 -2.96 12.49 -11.14
C HIS A 25 -2.59 11.02 -10.89
N THR A 26 -1.32 10.69 -11.13
CA THR A 26 -0.71 9.42 -10.73
C THR A 26 0.51 9.69 -9.88
N GLU A 27 0.54 9.07 -8.70
CA GLU A 27 1.67 9.13 -7.78
C GLU A 27 2.26 7.74 -7.60
N LEU A 28 3.60 7.67 -7.61
CA LEU A 28 4.36 6.44 -7.42
C LEU A 28 5.37 6.61 -6.30
N LEU A 29 5.30 5.73 -5.30
CA LEU A 29 6.23 5.71 -4.18
C LEU A 29 6.79 4.30 -3.99
N TYR A 30 8.12 4.18 -4.03
CA TYR A 30 8.79 2.93 -3.70
C TYR A 30 9.27 2.91 -2.25
N GLY A 31 8.52 2.23 -1.39
CA GLY A 31 8.87 2.03 0.01
C GLY A 31 9.78 0.81 0.17
N HIS A 32 11.08 1.02 0.38
CA HIS A 32 12.07 -0.06 0.47
C HIS A 32 12.03 -0.92 1.74
N ARG A 33 11.49 -0.40 2.85
CA ARG A 33 11.51 -1.04 4.18
C ARG A 33 10.25 -0.74 4.98
N VAL A 34 9.10 -0.95 4.35
CA VAL A 34 7.80 -0.67 4.97
C VAL A 34 7.55 -1.65 6.10
N ASN A 35 7.23 -1.14 7.29
CA ASN A 35 6.83 -1.94 8.44
C ASN A 35 5.30 -1.88 8.58
N ILE A 36 4.62 -2.98 8.24
CA ILE A 36 3.15 -3.00 8.16
C ILE A 36 2.48 -2.81 9.53
N TRP A 37 3.11 -3.27 10.61
CA TRP A 37 2.58 -3.14 11.96
C TRP A 37 2.74 -1.74 12.55
N ARG A 38 3.82 -1.03 12.20
CA ARG A 38 4.19 0.25 12.79
C ARG A 38 3.81 1.46 11.93
N ASP A 39 3.92 1.34 10.62
CA ASP A 39 3.71 2.48 9.72
C ASP A 39 2.21 2.75 9.51
N ALA A 40 1.86 3.97 9.11
CA ALA A 40 0.47 4.37 8.92
C ALA A 40 -0.02 4.01 7.51
N PHE A 41 -1.22 3.46 7.42
CA PHE A 41 -1.85 3.07 6.16
C PHE A 41 -3.27 3.63 6.05
N PRO A 42 -3.77 3.84 4.82
CA PRO A 42 -5.19 4.01 4.57
C PRO A 42 -6.01 2.87 5.17
N ARG A 43 -7.27 3.16 5.48
CA ARG A 43 -8.21 2.23 6.10
C ARG A 43 -8.21 0.89 5.36
N TYR A 44 -8.10 -0.23 6.09
CA TYR A 44 -8.08 -1.61 5.59
C TYR A 44 -6.82 -2.07 4.85
N MET A 45 -5.98 -1.16 4.36
CA MET A 45 -4.80 -1.54 3.58
C MET A 45 -3.78 -2.29 4.43
N GLY A 46 -3.50 -1.81 5.64
CA GLY A 46 -2.56 -2.45 6.56
C GLY A 46 -2.95 -3.89 6.89
N GLU A 47 -4.21 -4.14 7.27
CA GLU A 47 -4.67 -5.50 7.58
C GLU A 47 -4.63 -6.43 6.37
N ALA A 48 -4.94 -5.91 5.17
CA ALA A 48 -5.00 -6.70 3.94
C ALA A 48 -3.61 -7.11 3.41
N LEU A 49 -2.54 -6.41 3.81
CA LEU A 49 -1.17 -6.73 3.44
C LEU A 49 -0.63 -7.96 4.19
N TYR A 50 -1.20 -8.31 5.35
CA TYR A 50 -0.78 -9.50 6.09
C TYR A 50 -0.98 -10.78 5.28
N GLY A 51 0.02 -11.66 5.32
CA GLY A 51 -0.01 -12.92 4.60
C GLY A 51 0.26 -12.82 3.08
N LYS A 52 0.41 -11.60 2.54
CA LYS A 52 0.85 -11.37 1.16
C LYS A 52 2.33 -11.63 0.99
N GLY A 53 2.72 -12.01 -0.22
CA GLY A 53 4.10 -12.25 -0.63
C GLY A 53 4.50 -11.42 -1.84
N ALA A 54 5.75 -11.58 -2.25
CA ALA A 54 6.27 -10.90 -3.44
C ALA A 54 5.45 -11.25 -4.69
N GLY A 55 5.04 -10.23 -5.44
CA GLY A 55 4.23 -10.36 -6.65
C GLY A 55 2.72 -10.29 -6.42
N ASP A 56 2.24 -10.37 -5.16
CA ASP A 56 0.83 -10.11 -4.86
C ASP A 56 0.51 -8.62 -5.04
N MET A 57 -0.67 -8.33 -5.59
CA MET A 57 -1.18 -6.98 -5.78
C MET A 57 -2.54 -6.82 -5.09
N LEU A 58 -2.77 -5.64 -4.53
CA LEU A 58 -4.01 -5.24 -3.88
C LEU A 58 -4.44 -3.89 -4.45
N ASN A 59 -5.75 -3.71 -4.66
CA ASN A 59 -6.35 -2.46 -5.10
C ASN A 59 -7.43 -2.05 -4.10
N PHE A 60 -7.53 -0.75 -3.85
CA PHE A 60 -8.49 -0.17 -2.92
C PHE A 60 -9.05 1.11 -3.54
N ASP A 61 -10.36 1.30 -3.39
CA ASP A 61 -11.03 2.54 -3.75
C ASP A 61 -11.38 3.31 -2.49
N TYR A 62 -11.02 4.59 -2.46
CA TYR A 62 -11.36 5.50 -1.38
C TYR A 62 -12.18 6.65 -1.95
N ALA A 63 -13.28 6.98 -1.28
CA ALA A 63 -13.98 8.22 -1.56
C ALA A 63 -13.14 9.40 -1.05
N PRO A 64 -13.19 10.57 -1.71
CA PRO A 64 -12.67 11.81 -1.15
C PRO A 64 -13.24 12.06 0.24
N GLY A 65 -12.42 12.52 1.18
CA GLY A 65 -12.79 12.68 2.58
C GLY A 65 -12.02 13.81 3.27
#